data_AF-A0AAD6QU99-F1
#
_entry.id   AF-A0AAD6QU99-F1
#
_cell.length_a   1.000
_cell.length_b   1.000
_cell.length_c   1.000
_cell.angle_alpha   90.00
_cell.angle_beta   90.00
_cell.angle_gamma   90.00
#
_symmetry.space_group_name_H-M   'P 1'
#
loop_
_entity.id
_entity.type
_entity.pdbx_description
1 polymer ?
#
loop_
_entity_poly.entity_id
_entity_poly.type
_entity_poly.pdbx_seq_one_letter_code
_entity_poly.pdbx_strand_id
1 'polypeptide(L)'
;MHILTLQFFFVLCIPPQDEQLKGVVGASGGSMIIAGTTEVLLNHFVKGMDPLSSVLAPRVYHKLTPNVVQYENWTTVYGEHFELPAEVRAFLQKRGHDLEGIAGGTICQFIVQDLEAAEGNKLMGKLVGVSDPRKGGLPAGY
;
A
#
# COMPACT_ATOMS: atom_id res chain seq x y z
N MET A 1 -1.24 -25.42 -10.18
CA MET A 1 -0.55 -24.40 -11.01
C MET A 1 -0.09 -23.29 -10.08
N HIS A 2 1.11 -23.41 -9.49
CA HIS A 2 1.67 -22.37 -8.62
C HIS A 2 2.21 -21.25 -9.48
N ILE A 3 1.45 -20.17 -9.61
CA ILE A 3 1.97 -18.92 -10.18
C ILE A 3 2.89 -18.30 -9.12
N LEU A 4 4.20 -18.54 -9.28
CA LEU A 4 5.25 -17.67 -8.75
C LEU A 4 4.98 -16.26 -9.32
N THR A 5 4.19 -15.47 -8.60
CA THR A 5 4.07 -14.04 -8.89
C THR A 5 5.41 -13.45 -8.46
N LEU A 6 6.20 -12.95 -9.42
CA LEU A 6 7.41 -12.18 -9.11
C LEU A 6 7.04 -11.08 -8.11
N GLN A 7 7.53 -11.24 -6.89
CA GLN A 7 7.52 -10.22 -5.85
C GLN A 7 8.75 -9.36 -6.14
N PHE A 8 8.57 -8.23 -6.84
CA PHE A 8 9.68 -7.29 -7.04
C PHE A 8 9.88 -6.45 -5.77
N PHE A 9 11.16 -6.19 -5.47
CA PHE A 9 11.70 -5.94 -4.14
C PHE A 9 11.64 -4.48 -3.66
N PHE A 10 11.24 -4.33 -2.39
CA PHE A 10 11.70 -3.42 -1.31
C PHE A 10 12.03 -1.96 -1.65
N VAL A 11 11.09 -1.05 -1.36
CA VAL A 11 11.41 0.36 -1.07
C VAL A 11 11.71 0.47 0.42
N LEU A 12 12.96 0.82 0.72
CA LEU A 12 13.49 1.06 2.07
C LEU A 12 13.43 2.56 2.36
N CYS A 13 12.71 2.98 3.40
CA CYS A 13 12.66 4.38 3.80
C CYS A 13 13.69 4.65 4.92
N ILE A 14 14.73 5.41 4.60
CA ILE A 14 15.75 5.91 5.54
C ILE A 14 15.76 7.45 5.42
N PRO A 15 15.43 8.21 6.47
CA PRO A 15 15.57 9.66 6.44
C PRO A 15 17.05 10.06 6.49
N PRO A 16 17.44 11.20 5.88
CA PRO A 16 18.84 11.60 5.77
C PRO A 16 19.52 11.90 7.11
N GLN A 17 18.75 12.18 8.17
CA GLN A 17 19.29 12.68 9.44
C GLN A 17 19.65 11.60 10.46
N ASP A 18 19.07 10.39 10.38
CA ASP A 18 19.19 9.40 11.47
C ASP A 18 19.74 8.03 11.04
N GLU A 19 19.97 7.80 9.73
CA GLU A 19 20.39 6.51 9.12
C GLU A 19 19.55 5.28 9.56
N GLN A 20 18.40 5.51 10.20
CA GLN A 20 17.57 4.47 10.77
C GLN A 20 16.45 4.09 9.81
N LEU A 21 16.27 2.78 9.62
CA LEU A 21 15.13 2.24 8.89
C LEU A 21 13.81 2.65 9.53
N LYS A 22 12.95 3.39 8.81
CA LYS A 22 11.61 3.72 9.29
C LYS A 22 10.56 2.75 8.77
N GLY A 23 10.69 2.28 7.54
CA GLY A 23 9.76 1.30 6.99
C GLY A 23 10.23 0.65 5.70
N VAL A 24 9.60 -0.48 5.42
CA VAL A 24 9.85 -1.37 4.30
C VAL A 24 8.53 -1.67 3.64
N VAL A 25 8.40 -1.37 2.35
CA VAL A 25 7.22 -1.76 1.57
C VAL A 25 7.65 -2.51 0.32
N GLY A 26 6.89 -3.54 -0.04
CA GLY A 26 7.01 -4.25 -1.31
C GLY A 26 5.64 -4.60 -1.84
N ALA A 27 5.52 -4.74 -3.17
CA ALA A 27 4.25 -5.12 -3.77
C ALA A 27 4.40 -6.06 -4.97
N SER A 28 3.34 -6.81 -5.26
CA SER A 28 3.15 -7.47 -6.56
C SER A 28 1.99 -6.79 -7.29
N GLY A 29 2.00 -6.77 -8.63
CA GLY A 29 0.94 -6.12 -9.42
C GLY A 29 1.39 -5.49 -10.75
N GLY A 30 2.51 -5.97 -11.33
CA GLY A 30 3.01 -5.49 -12.61
C GLY A 30 3.37 -4.00 -12.60
N SER A 31 2.94 -3.26 -13.63
CA SER A 31 3.23 -1.82 -13.76
C SER A 31 2.58 -0.94 -12.70
N MET A 32 1.67 -1.48 -11.89
CA MET A 32 1.01 -0.75 -10.80
C MET A 32 1.80 -0.76 -9.49
N ILE A 33 2.88 -1.56 -9.39
CA ILE A 33 3.71 -1.70 -8.18
C ILE A 33 4.16 -0.34 -7.64
N ILE A 34 4.63 0.55 -8.53
CA ILE A 34 5.14 1.87 -8.15
C ILE A 34 4.05 2.70 -7.47
N ALA A 35 2.84 2.73 -8.04
CA ALA A 35 1.72 3.47 -7.45
C ALA A 35 1.29 2.85 -6.12
N GLY A 36 1.13 1.52 -6.06
CA GLY A 36 0.70 0.83 -4.84
C GLY A 36 1.67 1.02 -3.67
N THR A 37 2.98 0.90 -3.89
CA THR A 37 3.97 1.14 -2.83
C THR A 37 4.03 2.61 -2.42
N THR A 38 3.94 3.53 -3.39
CA THR A 38 3.90 4.97 -3.12
C THR A 38 2.69 5.36 -2.28
N GLU A 39 1.50 4.86 -2.61
CA GLU A 39 0.28 5.15 -1.86
C GLU A 39 0.35 4.64 -0.42
N VAL A 40 0.88 3.43 -0.17
CA VAL A 40 1.08 2.92 1.20
C VAL A 40 2.04 3.81 1.99
N LEU A 41 3.16 4.22 1.38
CA LEU A 41 4.13 5.12 2.03
C LEU A 41 3.52 6.50 2.32
N LEU A 42 2.77 7.08 1.37
CA LEU A 42 2.10 8.36 1.56
C LEU A 42 1.01 8.28 2.63
N ASN A 43 0.24 7.18 2.65
CA ASN A 43 -0.78 6.96 3.67
C ASN A 43 -0.15 6.93 5.07
N HIS A 44 0.94 6.18 5.24
CA HIS A 44 1.55 6.06 6.55
C HIS A 44 2.34 7.33 6.94
N PHE A 45 3.33 7.72 6.14
CA PHE A 45 4.30 8.75 6.53
C PHE A 45 3.82 10.18 6.30
N VAL A 46 2.88 10.42 5.38
CA VAL A 46 2.37 11.78 5.09
C VAL A 46 0.99 12.01 5.69
N LYS A 47 0.08 11.04 5.57
CA LYS A 47 -1.28 11.17 6.15
C LYS A 47 -1.34 10.72 7.62
N GLY A 48 -0.28 10.13 8.16
CA GLY A 48 -0.23 9.67 9.55
C GLY A 48 -1.18 8.51 9.85
N MET A 49 -1.57 7.74 8.83
CA MET A 49 -2.45 6.58 9.02
C MET A 49 -1.69 5.46 9.74
N ASP A 50 -2.38 4.66 10.54
CA ASP A 50 -1.75 3.48 11.12
C ASP A 50 -1.31 2.48 10.03
N PRO A 51 -0.38 1.56 10.31
CA PRO A 51 0.18 0.67 9.29
C PRO A 51 -0.86 -0.20 8.59
N LEU A 52 -1.88 -0.69 9.31
CA LEU A 52 -2.93 -1.53 8.74
C LEU A 52 -3.80 -0.69 7.81
N SER A 53 -4.33 0.44 8.29
CA SER A 53 -5.15 1.34 7.48
C SER A 53 -4.41 1.82 6.23
N SER A 54 -3.09 2.02 6.30
CA SER A 54 -2.25 2.44 5.17
C SER A 54 -2.26 1.42 4.03
N VAL A 55 -2.31 0.13 4.35
CA VAL A 55 -2.41 -0.97 3.38
C VAL A 55 -3.86 -1.20 2.94
N LEU A 56 -4.83 -1.06 3.85
CA LEU A 56 -6.25 -1.30 3.54
C LEU A 56 -6.87 -0.24 2.64
N ALA A 57 -6.40 1.00 2.71
CA ALA A 57 -6.93 2.12 1.93
C ALA A 57 -7.13 1.74 0.44
N PRO A 58 -8.29 2.08 -0.17
CA PRO A 58 -8.51 1.88 -1.59
C PRO A 58 -7.48 2.64 -2.43
N ARG A 59 -6.97 1.99 -3.48
CA ARG A 59 -5.87 2.51 -4.30
C ARG A 59 -6.32 3.05 -5.64
N VAL A 60 -5.51 3.96 -6.20
CA VAL A 60 -5.73 4.60 -7.49
C VAL A 60 -4.48 4.56 -8.34
N TYR A 61 -4.61 4.07 -9.56
CA TYR A 61 -3.51 3.84 -10.49
C TYR A 61 -3.65 4.72 -11.74
N HIS A 62 -2.54 5.30 -12.19
CA HIS A 62 -2.45 5.95 -13.49
C HIS A 62 -1.09 5.65 -14.12
N LYS A 63 -1.08 5.13 -15.35
CA LYS A 63 0.14 4.67 -16.05
C LYS A 63 0.59 5.61 -17.16
N LEU A 64 0.03 6.82 -17.22
CA LEU A 64 0.13 7.79 -18.33
C LEU A 64 -0.57 7.29 -19.61
N THR A 65 -0.22 6.10 -20.08
CA THR A 65 -0.82 5.44 -21.25
C THR A 65 -1.33 4.04 -20.86
N PRO A 66 -2.61 3.71 -21.09
CA PRO A 66 -3.69 4.61 -21.51
C PRO A 66 -3.95 5.73 -20.48
N ASN A 67 -4.46 6.87 -20.96
CA ASN A 67 -4.79 8.04 -20.12
C ASN A 67 -6.13 7.81 -19.41
N VAL A 68 -6.15 6.87 -18.47
CA VAL A 68 -7.30 6.52 -17.65
C VAL A 68 -6.83 6.32 -16.22
N VAL A 69 -7.62 6.82 -15.27
CA VAL A 69 -7.41 6.59 -13.85
C VAL A 69 -8.13 5.30 -13.48
N GLN A 70 -7.35 4.26 -13.22
CA GLN A 70 -7.88 2.99 -12.74
C GLN A 70 -8.03 3.08 -11.21
N TYR A 71 -9.15 2.64 -10.67
CA TYR A 71 -9.38 2.65 -9.22
C TYR A 71 -9.86 1.28 -8.75
N GLU A 72 -9.55 0.94 -7.51
CA GLU A 72 -10.02 -0.33 -6.95
C GLU A 72 -11.55 -0.35 -6.88
N ASN A 73 -12.13 -1.39 -7.48
CA ASN A 73 -13.52 -1.81 -7.30
C ASN A 73 -13.46 -3.35 -7.23
N TRP A 74 -12.98 -3.85 -6.10
CA TRP A 74 -12.51 -5.22 -5.99
C TRP A 74 -13.10 -5.91 -4.76
N THR A 75 -13.87 -6.97 -5.00
CA THR A 75 -14.24 -7.95 -3.97
C THR A 75 -13.22 -9.09 -3.95
N THR A 76 -12.58 -9.31 -2.80
CA THR A 76 -11.58 -10.38 -2.60
C THR A 76 -12.26 -11.76 -2.60
N VAL A 77 -11.44 -12.81 -2.73
CA VAL A 77 -11.93 -14.20 -2.57
C VAL A 77 -12.42 -14.51 -1.16
N TYR A 78 -12.11 -13.66 -0.18
CA TYR A 78 -12.55 -13.78 1.21
C TYR A 78 -13.78 -12.91 1.52
N GLY A 79 -14.31 -12.20 0.52
CA GLY A 79 -15.57 -11.44 0.63
C GLY A 79 -15.41 -9.98 1.06
N GLU A 80 -14.19 -9.47 1.27
CA GLU A 80 -13.98 -8.05 1.56
C GLU A 80 -14.06 -7.23 0.27
N HIS A 81 -14.69 -6.06 0.35
CA HIS A 81 -14.84 -5.18 -0.79
C HIS A 81 -14.02 -3.89 -0.60
N PHE A 82 -13.10 -3.65 -1.53
CA PHE A 82 -12.28 -2.44 -1.60
C PHE A 82 -12.76 -1.61 -2.78
N GLU A 83 -13.39 -0.48 -2.49
CA GLU A 83 -13.84 0.45 -3.51
C GLU A 83 -13.45 1.88 -3.18
N LEU A 84 -12.98 2.63 -4.19
CA LEU A 84 -12.77 4.06 -4.06
C LEU A 84 -14.12 4.76 -3.76
N PRO A 85 -14.20 5.60 -2.70
CA PRO A 85 -15.46 6.25 -2.33
C PRO A 85 -16.10 7.01 -3.50
N ALA A 86 -17.42 6.94 -3.61
CA ALA A 86 -18.18 7.56 -4.70
C ALA A 86 -17.94 9.07 -4.81
N GLU A 87 -17.77 9.76 -3.68
CA GLU A 87 -17.44 11.19 -3.65
C GLU A 87 -16.10 11.49 -4.32
N VAL A 88 -15.07 10.68 -4.06
CA VAL A 88 -13.73 10.85 -4.66
C VAL A 88 -13.80 10.59 -6.17
N ARG A 89 -14.57 9.58 -6.59
CA ARG A 89 -14.81 9.31 -8.02
C ARG A 89 -15.48 10.48 -8.72
N ALA A 90 -16.56 11.00 -8.15
CA ALA A 90 -17.25 12.17 -8.68
C ALA A 90 -16.34 13.41 -8.76
N PHE A 91 -15.49 13.61 -7.74
CA PHE A 91 -14.51 14.70 -7.69
C PHE A 91 -13.46 14.60 -8.81
N LEU A 92 -12.98 13.40 -9.12
CA LEU A 92 -12.03 13.14 -10.21
C LEU A 92 -12.69 13.30 -11.58
N GLN A 93 -13.91 12.77 -11.77
CA GLN A 93 -14.68 12.94 -13.01
C GLN A 93 -14.97 14.42 -13.30
N LYS A 94 -15.33 15.20 -12.26
CA LYS A 94 -15.54 16.65 -12.38
C LYS A 94 -14.28 17.40 -12.85
N ARG A 95 -13.08 16.83 -12.63
CA ARG A 95 -11.80 17.37 -13.11
C ARG A 95 -11.39 16.88 -14.50
N GLY A 96 -12.25 16.09 -15.16
CA GLY A 96 -12.00 15.58 -16.50
C GLY A 96 -11.18 14.30 -16.54
N HIS A 97 -11.05 13.58 -15.42
CA HIS A 97 -10.43 12.25 -15.42
C HIS A 97 -11.43 11.18 -15.86
N ASP A 98 -11.04 10.38 -16.85
CA ASP A 98 -11.71 9.14 -17.18
C ASP A 98 -11.39 8.09 -16.10
N LEU A 99 -12.43 7.45 -15.56
CA LEU A 99 -12.29 6.48 -14.47
C LEU A 99 -12.67 5.07 -14.94
N GLU A 100 -11.87 4.08 -14.51
CA GLU A 100 -12.14 2.67 -14.74
C GLU A 100 -12.00 1.89 -13.42
N GLY A 101 -13.09 1.25 -12.99
CA GLY A 101 -13.06 0.37 -11.83
C GLY A 101 -12.43 -0.97 -12.19
N ILE A 102 -11.46 -1.43 -11.40
CA ILE A 102 -10.76 -2.70 -11.64
C ILE A 102 -10.98 -3.69 -10.49
N ALA A 103 -11.23 -4.95 -10.84
CA ALA A 103 -11.34 -6.08 -9.92
C ALA A 103 -9.98 -6.76 -9.71
N GLY A 104 -8.98 -5.95 -9.37
CA GLY A 104 -7.59 -6.36 -9.19
C GLY A 104 -6.72 -5.15 -8.89
N GLY A 105 -5.43 -5.36 -8.70
CA GLY A 105 -4.54 -4.27 -8.31
C GLY A 105 -3.20 -4.77 -7.80
N THR A 106 -2.66 -4.00 -6.88
CA THR A 106 -1.43 -4.36 -6.17
C THR A 106 -1.73 -5.14 -4.89
N ILE A 107 -0.78 -5.94 -4.45
CA ILE A 107 -0.77 -6.62 -3.15
C ILE A 107 0.46 -6.13 -2.42
N CYS A 108 0.29 -5.34 -1.35
CA CYS A 108 1.38 -4.69 -0.63
C CYS A 108 1.69 -5.40 0.70
N GLN A 109 2.96 -5.65 0.96
CA GLN A 109 3.45 -6.08 2.27
C GLN A 109 4.22 -4.93 2.88
N PHE A 110 3.93 -4.59 4.13
CA PHE A 110 4.46 -3.41 4.79
C PHE A 110 4.98 -3.77 6.17
N ILE A 111 6.19 -3.30 6.49
CA ILE A 111 6.77 -3.38 7.82
C ILE A 111 7.21 -1.97 8.21
N VAL A 112 6.81 -1.50 9.38
CA VAL A 112 7.28 -0.22 9.92
C VAL A 112 7.94 -0.45 11.27
N GLN A 113 8.95 0.37 11.57
CA GLN A 113 9.50 0.47 12.91
C GLN A 113 8.81 1.61 13.66
N ASP A 114 8.03 1.25 14.68
CA ASP A 114 7.42 2.19 15.62
C ASP A 114 8.46 2.53 16.72
N LEU A 115 8.93 3.77 16.68
CA LEU A 115 9.99 4.29 17.54
C LEU A 115 9.45 5.04 18.76
N GLU A 116 8.15 5.37 18.78
CA GLU A 116 7.55 6.06 19.93
C GLU A 116 7.42 5.13 21.14
N ALA A 117 7.37 3.81 20.90
CA ALA A 117 7.32 2.79 21.95
C ALA A 117 8.69 2.50 22.62
N ALA A 118 9.78 3.13 22.20
CA ALA A 118 11.12 2.84 22.71
C ALA A 118 11.47 3.69 23.95
N GLU A 119 10.96 3.32 25.12
CA GLU A 119 11.54 3.76 26.38
C GLU A 119 12.91 3.08 26.58
N GLY A 120 13.98 3.86 26.43
CA GLY A 120 15.34 3.45 26.80
C GLY A 120 16.30 3.23 25.63
N ASN A 121 15.97 2.38 24.65
CA ASN A 121 16.90 2.00 23.59
C ASN A 121 16.33 2.31 22.19
N LYS A 122 16.56 3.53 21.69
CA LYS A 122 16.05 4.07 20.41
C LYS A 122 16.45 3.27 19.16
N LEU A 123 17.31 2.27 19.29
CA LEU A 123 17.80 1.43 18.19
C LEU A 123 16.87 0.26 17.85
N MET A 124 15.95 -0.13 18.74
CA MET A 124 15.04 -1.27 18.54
C MET A 124 13.59 -0.87 18.87
N GLY A 125 12.97 -0.08 17.99
CA GLY A 125 11.52 0.16 18.02
C GLY A 125 10.71 -1.10 17.69
N LYS A 126 9.44 -1.11 18.09
CA LYS A 126 8.50 -2.20 17.83
C LYS A 126 8.29 -2.35 16.32
N LEU A 127 8.47 -3.55 15.79
CA LEU A 127 8.16 -3.83 14.38
C LEU A 127 6.67 -4.15 14.24
N VAL A 128 6.02 -3.46 13.30
CA VAL A 128 4.63 -3.73 12.92
C VAL A 128 4.62 -4.21 11.48
N GLY A 129 4.35 -5.51 11.31
CA GLY A 129 4.17 -6.14 10.00
C GLY A 129 2.71 -6.17 9.59
N VAL A 130 2.43 -5.90 8.33
CA VAL A 130 1.09 -5.91 7.72
C VAL A 130 1.16 -6.66 6.39
N SER A 131 0.29 -7.65 6.25
CA SER A 131 0.03 -8.32 4.99
C SER A 131 -1.27 -7.82 4.37
N ASP A 132 -1.26 -7.53 3.07
CA ASP A 132 -2.48 -7.16 2.34
C ASP A 132 -3.54 -8.28 2.44
N PRO A 133 -4.73 -8.01 3.00
CA PRO A 133 -5.80 -9.00 3.04
C PRO A 133 -6.33 -9.34 1.64
N ARG A 134 -6.10 -8.49 0.64
CA ARG A 134 -6.43 -8.77 -0.77
C ARG A 134 -5.85 -10.12 -1.28
N LYS A 135 -4.80 -10.64 -0.64
CA LYS A 135 -4.21 -11.98 -0.92
C LYS A 135 -4.18 -12.91 0.30
N GLY A 136 -4.77 -12.52 1.44
CA GLY A 136 -4.90 -13.37 2.63
C GLY A 136 -3.58 -13.73 3.32
N GLY A 137 -2.53 -12.92 3.17
CA GLY A 137 -1.26 -13.15 3.86
C GLY A 137 -1.34 -12.88 5.36
N LEU A 138 -0.42 -13.45 6.13
CA LEU A 138 -0.31 -13.23 7.57
C LEU A 138 1.16 -12.89 7.93
N PRO A 139 1.42 -11.71 8.54
CA PRO A 139 2.76 -11.39 9.01
C PRO A 139 3.08 -12.19 10.28
N ALA A 140 4.35 -12.54 10.47
CA ALA A 140 4.84 -13.22 11.67
C ALA A 140 6.24 -12.69 12.04
N GLY A 141 6.58 -12.72 13.32
CA GLY A 141 7.86 -12.24 13.87
C GLY A 141 8.08 -12.77 15.29
N TYR A 142 9.26 -12.50 15.84
CA TYR A 142 9.68 -12.89 17.19
C TYR A 142 10.45 -11.75 17.88
#